data_AF-A0A925MJA1-F1
#
_entry.id   AF-A0A925MJA1-F1
#
_cell.length_a   1.000
_cell.length_b   1.000
_cell.length_c   1.000
_cell.angle_alpha   90.00
_cell.angle_beta   90.00
_cell.angle_gamma   90.00
#
_symmetry.space_group_name_H-M   'P 1'
#
loop_
_entity.id
_entity.type
_entity.pdbx_description
1 polymer ?
#
loop_
_entity_poly.entity_id
_entity_poly.type
_entity_poly.pdbx_seq_one_letter_code
_entity_poly.pdbx_strand_id
1 'polypeptide(L)'
;MQGVKGSERENGAGVDQPVWAREEAFPPAGEGFGWIDRKGGRHVSASVDELSQTIRGDRDSVVNLVWSPESAYCKIPEEVEAFEESISEIRKRWVNDDLLDARHRLKWFGFGLGALVAYMVFQSWKQLGLLQQANGLDLGVVQELKWILKALIGSTSVGISLLGFLIFAFIPWYQAEKRLRELKQSQDSGNSRRIIPLIRFETWLQGQKAPVTKLILVMIAIVALAQVFFKGSVADAGLVKAAYLNGERWRLFTAPMLHGGILHFVMNALGLLYLGKRLEVFARWPHLPMVFLFSALVGGEASARFTQGTSVGASGGLMGWLGFLLVFETLHSKLIPQSAKRRLIGGVVMTGLIGLVGYRFIDNAAHFGGLFAGMAYAAIVFPKSSSVLRPKMNITDRLLGGASLGVIALSGGFAIMKMME
;
A
#
# COMPACT_ATOMS: atom_id res chain seq x y z
N MET A 1 23.98 -24.99 -14.02
CA MET A 1 25.00 -25.54 -13.09
C MET A 1 25.40 -24.44 -12.11
N GLN A 2 25.47 -24.82 -10.83
CA GLN A 2 25.94 -24.07 -9.65
C GLN A 2 25.22 -22.75 -9.27
N GLY A 3 24.30 -22.89 -8.32
CA GLY A 3 23.72 -21.79 -7.58
C GLY A 3 24.72 -21.20 -6.58
N VAL A 4 24.74 -19.87 -6.53
CA VAL A 4 25.46 -19.11 -5.52
C VAL A 4 24.72 -19.25 -4.19
N LYS A 5 25.08 -20.30 -3.43
CA LYS A 5 24.90 -20.32 -1.97
C LYS A 5 25.99 -19.43 -1.38
N GLY A 6 25.72 -18.12 -1.30
CA GLY A 6 26.50 -17.23 -0.45
C GLY A 6 26.22 -17.55 1.01
N SER A 7 27.23 -18.06 1.71
CA SER A 7 27.19 -18.39 3.12
C SER A 7 26.94 -17.14 3.98
N GLU A 8 25.88 -17.16 4.79
CA GLU A 8 25.59 -16.17 5.85
C GLU A 8 26.60 -16.29 7.03
N ARG A 9 27.90 -16.22 6.76
CA ARG A 9 28.95 -16.19 7.80
C ARG A 9 29.96 -15.09 7.52
N GLU A 10 29.51 -13.84 7.63
CA GLU A 10 30.41 -12.73 7.92
C GLU A 10 29.94 -12.08 9.23
N ASN A 11 30.80 -12.20 10.23
CA ASN A 11 30.73 -11.39 11.43
C ASN A 11 30.80 -9.92 11.00
N GLY A 12 29.87 -9.08 11.49
CA GLY A 12 29.64 -7.70 11.03
C GLY A 12 30.75 -6.68 11.32
N ALA A 13 32.02 -7.08 11.33
CA ALA A 13 33.16 -6.19 11.35
C ALA A 13 33.45 -5.72 9.90
N GLY A 14 33.26 -4.43 9.63
CA GLY A 14 33.61 -3.81 8.34
C GLY A 14 32.43 -3.36 7.47
N VAL A 15 31.19 -3.62 7.86
CA VAL A 15 30.00 -3.16 7.13
C VAL A 15 29.43 -1.90 7.78
N ASP A 16 29.59 -0.76 7.11
CA ASP A 16 29.10 0.56 7.55
C ASP A 16 27.76 0.97 6.93
N GLN A 17 27.31 0.25 5.89
CA GLN A 17 26.12 0.57 5.10
C GLN A 17 25.08 -0.55 5.01
N PRO A 18 23.77 -0.21 4.94
CA PRO A 18 22.72 -1.20 4.73
C PRO A 18 22.83 -1.81 3.33
N VAL A 19 22.34 -3.04 3.16
CA VAL A 19 22.53 -3.85 1.93
C VAL A 19 22.15 -3.10 0.66
N TRP A 20 21.08 -2.29 0.66
CA TRP A 20 20.63 -1.55 -0.52
C TRP A 20 21.57 -0.40 -0.93
N ALA A 21 22.39 0.11 -0.01
CA ALA A 21 23.28 1.25 -0.26
C ALA A 21 24.64 0.83 -0.82
N ARG A 22 25.03 -0.45 -0.65
CA ARG A 22 26.32 -0.97 -1.08
C ARG A 22 26.36 -1.18 -2.59
N GLU A 23 27.54 -1.14 -3.20
CA GLU A 23 27.67 -1.30 -4.66
C GLU A 23 27.18 -2.67 -5.15
N GLU A 24 27.46 -3.72 -4.39
CA GLU A 24 27.07 -5.11 -4.68
C GLU A 24 25.56 -5.39 -4.51
N ALA A 25 24.78 -4.37 -4.14
CA ALA A 25 23.31 -4.47 -4.04
C ALA A 25 22.66 -4.79 -5.39
N PHE A 26 23.33 -4.44 -6.49
CA PHE A 26 22.88 -4.65 -7.86
C PHE A 26 23.73 -5.72 -8.57
N PRO A 27 23.22 -6.32 -9.66
CA PRO A 27 23.95 -7.33 -10.41
C PRO A 27 25.31 -6.83 -10.93
N PRO A 28 26.28 -7.73 -11.15
CA PRO A 28 27.54 -7.38 -11.81
C PRO A 28 27.31 -6.75 -13.18
N ALA A 29 28.14 -5.76 -13.52
CA ALA A 29 28.16 -5.10 -14.81
C ALA A 29 28.43 -6.09 -15.94
N GLY A 30 27.92 -5.79 -17.14
CA GLY A 30 28.32 -6.49 -18.36
C GLY A 30 29.59 -5.89 -18.96
N GLU A 31 30.06 -6.48 -20.06
CA GLU A 31 31.10 -5.84 -20.88
C GLU A 31 30.54 -4.60 -21.59
N GLY A 32 31.40 -3.61 -21.84
CA GLY A 32 31.01 -2.38 -22.55
C GLY A 32 29.99 -1.54 -21.78
N PHE A 33 29.14 -0.85 -22.54
CA PHE A 33 27.99 -0.11 -22.00
C PHE A 33 26.71 -0.95 -22.14
N GLY A 34 25.74 -0.70 -21.28
CA GLY A 34 24.41 -1.25 -21.46
C GLY A 34 23.48 -1.03 -20.29
N TRP A 35 22.33 -1.67 -20.35
CA TRP A 35 21.26 -1.47 -19.38
C TRP A 35 20.40 -2.71 -19.15
N ILE A 36 19.74 -2.73 -17.99
CA ILE A 36 18.85 -3.81 -17.55
C ILE A 36 17.42 -3.27 -17.52
N ASP A 37 16.50 -3.99 -18.15
CA ASP A 37 15.06 -3.67 -18.07
C ASP A 37 14.43 -4.12 -16.74
N ARG A 38 13.21 -3.69 -16.44
CA ARG A 38 12.48 -4.10 -15.22
C ARG A 38 12.23 -5.61 -15.08
N LYS A 39 12.27 -6.37 -16.18
CA LYS A 39 12.12 -7.84 -16.18
C LYS A 39 13.45 -8.55 -15.99
N GLY A 40 14.56 -7.81 -15.96
CA GLY A 40 15.92 -8.34 -15.81
C GLY A 40 16.61 -8.66 -17.14
N GLY A 41 16.02 -8.30 -18.28
CA GLY A 41 16.65 -8.43 -19.59
C GLY A 41 17.85 -7.49 -19.70
N ARG A 42 18.96 -7.98 -20.23
CA ARG A 42 20.22 -7.22 -20.42
C ARG A 42 20.32 -6.79 -21.88
N HIS A 43 20.64 -5.52 -22.09
CA HIS A 43 20.74 -4.89 -23.40
C HIS A 43 22.08 -4.16 -23.51
N VAL A 44 22.87 -4.47 -24.52
CA VAL A 44 24.18 -3.82 -24.76
C VAL A 44 23.95 -2.50 -25.50
N SER A 45 24.79 -1.51 -25.20
CA SER A 45 24.84 -0.22 -25.90
C SER A 45 26.25 -0.02 -26.44
N ALA A 46 26.37 0.57 -27.63
CA ALA A 46 27.64 0.83 -28.29
C ALA A 46 28.44 1.94 -27.59
N SER A 47 27.75 2.90 -26.98
CA SER A 47 28.37 4.03 -26.28
C SER A 47 27.51 4.58 -25.14
N VAL A 48 28.13 5.44 -24.33
CA VAL A 48 27.41 6.25 -23.32
C VAL A 48 26.35 7.16 -23.96
N ASP A 49 26.60 7.67 -25.18
CA ASP A 49 25.67 8.56 -25.89
C ASP A 49 24.40 7.83 -26.34
N GLU A 50 24.54 6.60 -26.85
CA GLU A 50 23.40 5.75 -27.20
C GLU A 50 22.56 5.42 -25.96
N LEU A 51 23.23 5.14 -24.84
CA LEU A 51 22.56 4.87 -23.57
C LEU A 51 21.83 6.12 -23.04
N SER A 52 22.46 7.30 -23.14
CA SER A 52 21.83 8.59 -22.83
C SER A 52 20.58 8.86 -23.67
N GLN A 53 20.62 8.54 -24.97
CA GLN A 53 19.47 8.66 -25.88
C GLN A 53 18.35 7.67 -25.51
N THR A 54 18.72 6.43 -25.16
CA THR A 54 17.78 5.41 -24.70
C THR A 54 17.04 5.87 -23.46
N ILE A 55 17.76 6.38 -22.44
CA ILE A 55 17.17 6.93 -21.21
C ILE A 55 16.27 8.14 -21.53
N ARG A 56 16.71 9.04 -22.42
CA ARG A 56 15.91 10.21 -22.84
C ARG A 56 14.61 9.82 -23.56
N GLY A 57 14.60 8.68 -24.24
CA GLY A 57 13.44 8.13 -24.96
C GLY A 57 12.51 7.24 -24.11
N ASP A 58 12.92 6.85 -22.91
CA ASP A 58 12.26 5.81 -22.10
C ASP A 58 11.00 6.30 -21.37
N ARG A 59 9.89 6.44 -22.10
CA ARG A 59 8.63 6.94 -21.54
C ARG A 59 8.05 6.08 -20.42
N ASP A 60 8.25 4.77 -20.48
CA ASP A 60 7.62 3.81 -19.58
C ASP A 60 8.53 3.40 -18.39
N SER A 61 9.68 4.08 -18.23
CA SER A 61 10.68 3.74 -17.21
C SER A 61 11.13 2.26 -17.33
N VAL A 62 11.30 1.79 -18.55
CA VAL A 62 11.79 0.44 -18.90
C VAL A 62 13.20 0.25 -18.38
N VAL A 63 14.07 1.25 -18.53
CA VAL A 63 15.46 1.25 -18.08
C VAL A 63 15.49 1.28 -16.56
N ASN A 64 15.93 0.17 -15.96
CA ASN A 64 15.95 -0.01 -14.51
C ASN A 64 17.34 0.18 -13.91
N LEU A 65 18.37 -0.36 -14.59
CA LEU A 65 19.78 -0.22 -14.21
C LEU A 65 20.63 0.00 -15.45
N VAL A 66 21.81 0.57 -15.25
CA VAL A 66 22.81 0.86 -16.29
C VAL A 66 24.18 0.33 -15.86
N TRP A 67 25.04 0.01 -16.80
CA TRP A 67 26.45 -0.30 -16.54
C TRP A 67 27.38 0.35 -17.55
N SER A 68 28.63 0.51 -17.13
CA SER A 68 29.73 1.04 -17.94
C SER A 68 31.00 0.21 -17.68
N PRO A 69 32.01 0.29 -18.57
CA PRO A 69 33.27 -0.46 -18.41
C PRO A 69 34.01 -0.17 -17.11
N GLU A 70 33.81 1.01 -16.52
CA GLU A 70 34.50 1.48 -15.32
C GLU A 70 33.84 1.01 -14.01
N SER A 71 32.64 0.44 -14.07
CA SER A 71 31.88 0.03 -12.87
C SER A 71 31.80 -1.49 -12.76
N ALA A 72 32.15 -2.04 -11.59
CA ALA A 72 32.05 -3.49 -11.34
C ALA A 72 30.58 -3.99 -11.23
N TYR A 73 29.68 -3.12 -10.79
CA TYR A 73 28.27 -3.41 -10.60
C TYR A 73 27.39 -2.41 -11.36
N CYS A 74 26.20 -2.85 -11.74
CA CYS A 74 25.20 -1.96 -12.32
C CYS A 74 24.77 -0.88 -11.31
N LYS A 75 24.40 0.29 -11.83
CA LYS A 75 23.93 1.45 -11.06
C LYS A 75 22.53 1.85 -11.50
N ILE A 76 21.83 2.64 -10.69
CA ILE A 76 20.62 3.30 -11.19
C ILE A 76 21.02 4.45 -12.12
N PRO A 77 20.21 4.80 -13.14
CA PRO A 77 20.52 5.91 -14.04
C PRO A 77 20.87 7.21 -13.31
N GLU A 78 20.18 7.51 -12.21
CA GLU A 78 20.39 8.73 -11.41
C GLU A 78 21.75 8.84 -10.71
N GLU A 79 22.51 7.76 -10.63
CA GLU A 79 23.86 7.76 -10.03
C GLU A 79 24.95 8.13 -11.03
N VAL A 80 24.63 8.16 -12.32
CA VAL A 80 25.60 8.41 -13.39
C VAL A 80 25.43 9.84 -13.89
N GLU A 81 26.45 10.67 -13.67
CA GLU A 81 26.44 12.10 -14.00
C GLU A 81 26.19 12.36 -15.50
N ALA A 82 26.70 11.49 -16.38
CA ALA A 82 26.48 11.58 -17.82
C ALA A 82 24.99 11.54 -18.23
N PHE A 83 24.10 11.01 -17.38
CA PHE A 83 22.67 10.90 -17.68
C PHE A 83 21.82 12.01 -17.07
N GLU A 84 22.42 12.96 -16.34
CA GLU A 84 21.66 14.00 -15.62
C GLU A 84 20.76 14.83 -16.56
N GLU A 85 21.26 15.21 -17.73
CA GLU A 85 20.48 15.96 -18.72
C GLU A 85 19.31 15.14 -19.28
N SER A 86 19.57 13.89 -19.70
CA SER A 86 18.54 12.97 -20.19
C SER A 86 17.44 12.73 -19.15
N ILE A 87 17.82 12.53 -17.88
CA ILE A 87 16.89 12.32 -16.76
C ILE A 87 16.10 13.60 -16.45
N SER A 88 16.74 14.77 -16.51
CA SER A 88 16.07 16.06 -16.31
C SER A 88 15.00 16.31 -17.37
N GLU A 89 15.30 16.02 -18.64
CA GLU A 89 14.34 16.14 -19.73
C GLU A 89 13.15 15.18 -19.58
N ILE A 90 13.41 13.91 -19.26
CA ILE A 90 12.32 12.94 -19.16
C ILE A 90 11.41 13.23 -17.97
N ARG A 91 11.97 13.69 -16.85
CA ARG A 91 11.17 14.13 -15.69
C ARG A 91 10.30 15.32 -16.01
N LYS A 92 10.79 16.31 -16.77
CA LYS A 92 9.97 17.43 -17.24
C LYS A 92 8.79 16.93 -18.07
N ARG A 93 9.01 15.97 -18.97
CA ARG A 93 7.95 15.36 -19.77
C ARG A 93 6.94 14.61 -18.91
N TRP A 94 7.39 13.70 -18.04
CA TRP A 94 6.52 12.93 -17.14
C TRP A 94 5.67 13.83 -16.23
N VAL A 95 6.26 14.88 -15.65
CA VAL A 95 5.51 15.81 -14.80
C VAL A 95 4.42 16.53 -15.60
N ASN A 96 4.71 16.94 -16.84
CA ASN A 96 3.71 17.58 -17.70
C ASN A 96 2.60 16.60 -18.10
N ASP A 97 2.93 15.37 -18.47
CA ASP A 97 1.96 14.33 -18.84
C ASP A 97 1.08 13.95 -17.63
N ASP A 98 1.68 13.75 -16.45
CA ASP A 98 0.99 13.51 -15.18
C ASP A 98 0.00 14.65 -14.85
N LEU A 99 0.39 15.90 -15.06
CA LEU A 99 -0.47 17.06 -14.80
C LEU A 99 -1.65 17.13 -15.77
N LEU A 100 -1.43 16.83 -17.05
CA LEU A 100 -2.48 16.82 -18.05
C LEU A 100 -3.51 15.72 -17.74
N ASP A 101 -3.05 14.49 -17.49
CA ASP A 101 -3.90 13.37 -17.10
C ASP A 101 -4.64 13.67 -15.78
N ALA A 102 -3.94 14.18 -14.77
CA ALA A 102 -4.55 14.49 -13.49
C ALA A 102 -5.60 15.62 -13.59
N ARG A 103 -5.36 16.66 -14.40
CA ARG A 103 -6.37 17.70 -14.67
C ARG A 103 -7.57 17.13 -15.42
N HIS A 104 -7.35 16.21 -16.35
CA HIS A 104 -8.43 15.51 -17.05
C HIS A 104 -9.29 14.70 -16.08
N ARG A 105 -8.67 13.92 -15.19
CA ARG A 105 -9.35 13.17 -14.13
C ARG A 105 -10.11 14.10 -13.18
N LEU A 106 -9.50 15.21 -12.74
CA LEU A 106 -10.12 16.19 -11.86
C LEU A 106 -11.42 16.75 -12.45
N LYS A 107 -11.42 17.04 -13.76
CA LYS A 107 -12.62 17.50 -14.48
C LYS A 107 -13.72 16.43 -14.49
N TRP A 108 -13.43 15.20 -14.92
CA TRP A 108 -14.45 14.16 -15.07
C TRP A 108 -14.99 13.63 -13.75
N PHE A 109 -14.11 13.29 -12.80
CA PHE A 109 -14.55 12.86 -11.48
C PHE A 109 -15.22 14.01 -10.71
N GLY A 110 -14.73 15.25 -10.88
CA GLY A 110 -15.37 16.43 -10.30
C GLY A 110 -16.76 16.67 -10.85
N PHE A 111 -16.95 16.55 -12.17
CA PHE A 111 -18.26 16.65 -12.82
C PHE A 111 -19.20 15.54 -12.33
N GLY A 112 -18.73 14.28 -12.30
CA GLY A 112 -19.54 13.16 -11.82
C GLY A 112 -19.98 13.31 -10.36
N LEU A 113 -19.06 13.72 -9.48
CA LEU A 113 -19.37 14.02 -8.09
C LEU A 113 -20.36 15.19 -7.97
N GLY A 114 -20.14 16.28 -8.70
CA GLY A 114 -21.01 17.45 -8.71
C GLY A 114 -22.42 17.14 -9.19
N ALA A 115 -22.56 16.37 -10.28
CA ALA A 115 -23.84 15.93 -10.81
C ALA A 115 -24.60 15.05 -9.82
N LEU A 116 -23.92 14.11 -9.17
CA LEU A 116 -24.54 13.26 -8.14
C LEU A 116 -24.98 14.07 -6.93
N VAL A 117 -24.15 15.00 -6.45
CA VAL A 117 -24.51 15.89 -5.33
C VAL A 117 -25.72 16.75 -5.71
N ALA A 118 -25.73 17.36 -6.90
CA ALA A 118 -26.85 18.16 -7.37
C ALA A 118 -28.15 17.34 -7.46
N TYR A 119 -28.07 16.11 -7.99
CA TYR A 119 -29.20 15.19 -8.03
C TYR A 119 -29.71 14.86 -6.62
N MET A 120 -28.81 14.56 -5.68
CA MET A 120 -29.19 14.25 -4.29
C MET A 120 -29.80 15.45 -3.56
N VAL A 121 -29.29 16.67 -3.80
CA VAL A 121 -29.89 17.91 -3.30
C VAL A 121 -31.31 18.07 -3.82
N PHE A 122 -31.50 17.91 -5.14
CA PHE A 122 -32.81 18.01 -5.77
C PHE A 122 -33.80 16.98 -5.21
N GLN A 123 -33.39 15.72 -5.10
CA GLN A 123 -34.24 14.66 -4.52
C GLN A 123 -34.59 14.94 -3.06
N SER A 124 -33.62 15.37 -2.25
CA SER A 124 -33.85 15.70 -0.85
C SER A 124 -34.79 16.89 -0.69
N TRP A 125 -34.66 17.92 -1.52
CA TRP A 125 -35.52 19.10 -1.49
C TRP A 125 -36.96 18.74 -1.90
N LYS A 126 -37.12 17.96 -2.98
CA LYS A 126 -38.44 17.48 -3.43
C LYS A 126 -39.13 16.64 -2.35
N GLN A 127 -38.40 15.75 -1.69
CA GLN A 127 -38.95 14.91 -0.62
C GLN A 127 -39.35 15.74 0.61
N LEU A 128 -38.56 16.75 0.96
CA LEU A 128 -38.87 17.65 2.07
C LEU A 128 -40.15 18.45 1.80
N GLY A 129 -40.34 18.99 0.60
CA GLY A 129 -41.56 19.70 0.22
C GLY A 129 -42.82 18.84 0.33
N LEU A 130 -42.74 17.56 -0.09
CA LEU A 130 -43.84 16.60 0.07
C LEU A 130 -44.16 16.33 1.55
N LEU A 131 -43.14 16.23 2.41
CA LEU A 131 -43.32 16.03 3.86
C LEU A 131 -43.90 17.27 4.55
N GLN A 132 -43.48 18.46 4.14
CA GLN A 132 -44.03 19.73 4.64
C GLN A 132 -45.51 19.85 4.30
N GLN A 133 -45.88 19.55 3.05
CA GLN A 133 -47.27 19.57 2.62
C GLN A 133 -48.13 18.52 3.33
N ALA A 134 -47.63 17.29 3.50
CA ALA A 134 -48.37 16.20 4.13
C ALA A 134 -48.62 16.40 5.63
N ASN A 135 -47.73 17.12 6.32
CA ASN A 135 -47.77 17.29 7.78
C ASN A 135 -48.05 18.73 8.23
N GLY A 136 -48.31 19.66 7.29
CA GLY A 136 -48.50 21.08 7.60
C GLY A 136 -47.28 21.74 8.26
N LEU A 137 -46.07 21.28 7.94
CA LEU A 137 -44.83 21.82 8.52
C LEU A 137 -44.33 22.99 7.69
N ASP A 138 -44.06 24.12 8.34
CA ASP A 138 -43.33 25.25 7.75
C ASP A 138 -41.93 25.31 8.37
N LEU A 139 -40.93 24.86 7.61
CA LEU A 139 -39.54 24.82 8.06
C LEU A 139 -38.82 26.06 7.54
N GLY A 140 -38.09 26.75 8.42
CA GLY A 140 -37.20 27.82 7.99
C GLY A 140 -36.04 27.31 7.13
N VAL A 141 -35.47 28.20 6.31
CA VAL A 141 -34.36 27.90 5.38
C VAL A 141 -33.19 27.16 6.07
N VAL A 142 -32.88 27.50 7.33
CA VAL A 142 -31.80 26.83 8.08
C VAL A 142 -32.12 25.35 8.33
N GLN A 143 -33.37 25.02 8.63
CA GLN A 143 -33.83 23.65 8.87
C GLN A 143 -33.85 22.85 7.57
N GLU A 144 -34.28 23.46 6.46
CA GLU A 144 -34.23 22.84 5.13
C GLU A 144 -32.79 22.50 4.73
N LEU A 145 -31.87 23.44 4.90
CA LEU A 145 -30.45 23.22 4.61
C LEU A 145 -29.85 22.11 5.48
N LYS A 146 -30.20 22.06 6.78
CA LYS A 146 -29.77 20.97 7.67
C LYS A 146 -30.30 19.61 7.20
N TRP A 147 -31.53 19.56 6.70
CA TRP A 147 -32.12 18.33 6.17
C TRP A 147 -31.36 17.83 4.94
N ILE A 148 -31.14 18.72 3.95
CA ILE A 148 -30.41 18.41 2.73
C ILE A 148 -28.97 17.98 3.06
N LEU A 149 -28.29 18.69 3.95
CA LEU A 149 -26.94 18.34 4.37
C LEU A 149 -26.89 16.95 5.03
N LYS A 150 -27.88 16.63 5.87
CA LYS A 150 -28.02 15.30 6.48
C LYS A 150 -28.25 14.22 5.44
N ALA A 151 -29.05 14.48 4.41
CA ALA A 151 -29.27 13.55 3.30
C ALA A 151 -27.99 13.30 2.49
N LEU A 152 -27.20 14.36 2.21
CA LEU A 152 -25.91 14.24 1.53
C LEU A 152 -24.89 13.44 2.35
N ILE A 153 -24.70 13.80 3.61
CA ILE A 153 -23.75 13.12 4.52
C ILE A 153 -24.19 11.67 4.80
N GLY A 154 -25.50 11.41 4.82
CA GLY A 154 -26.07 10.09 5.01
C GLY A 154 -26.00 9.19 3.78
N SER A 155 -25.72 9.75 2.59
CA SER A 155 -25.77 9.01 1.34
C SER A 155 -24.49 8.22 1.06
N THR A 156 -24.63 6.90 0.97
CA THR A 156 -23.53 5.99 0.58
C THR A 156 -23.02 6.29 -0.82
N SER A 157 -23.90 6.64 -1.77
CA SER A 157 -23.48 6.94 -3.15
C SER A 157 -22.63 8.21 -3.23
N VAL A 158 -22.98 9.25 -2.47
CA VAL A 158 -22.18 10.47 -2.33
C VAL A 158 -20.83 10.15 -1.69
N GLY A 159 -20.80 9.35 -0.63
CA GLY A 159 -19.57 8.93 0.02
C GLY A 159 -18.63 8.14 -0.90
N ILE A 160 -19.14 7.16 -1.66
CA ILE A 160 -18.36 6.39 -2.63
C ILE A 160 -17.86 7.29 -3.76
N SER A 161 -18.70 8.20 -4.27
CA SER A 161 -18.32 9.14 -5.33
C SER A 161 -17.22 10.11 -4.85
N LEU A 162 -17.33 10.62 -3.63
CA LEU A 162 -16.31 11.46 -3.02
C LEU A 162 -14.99 10.69 -2.82
N LEU A 163 -15.07 9.44 -2.37
CA LEU A 163 -13.89 8.59 -2.25
C LEU A 163 -13.24 8.31 -3.62
N GLY A 164 -14.05 8.05 -4.65
CA GLY A 164 -13.58 7.90 -6.02
C GLY A 164 -12.91 9.16 -6.54
N PHE A 165 -13.49 10.33 -6.30
CA PHE A 165 -12.88 11.63 -6.61
C PHE A 165 -11.54 11.81 -5.90
N LEU A 166 -11.45 11.45 -4.62
CA LEU A 166 -10.19 11.55 -3.89
C LEU A 166 -9.11 10.62 -4.46
N ILE A 167 -9.43 9.34 -4.60
CA ILE A 167 -8.48 8.29 -5.03
C ILE A 167 -8.04 8.50 -6.48
N PHE A 168 -8.98 8.76 -7.39
CA PHE A 168 -8.72 8.75 -8.82
C PHE A 168 -8.51 10.15 -9.41
N ALA A 169 -8.74 11.23 -8.66
CA ALA A 169 -8.62 12.58 -9.20
C ALA A 169 -7.78 13.50 -8.32
N PHE A 170 -8.19 13.76 -7.08
CA PHE A 170 -7.52 14.72 -6.20
C PHE A 170 -6.11 14.27 -5.81
N ILE A 171 -5.93 13.00 -5.44
CA ILE A 171 -4.61 12.48 -5.03
C ILE A 171 -3.62 12.49 -6.20
N PRO A 172 -3.94 11.95 -7.39
CA PRO A 172 -3.05 12.07 -8.56
C PRO A 172 -2.70 13.52 -8.88
N TRP A 173 -3.69 14.43 -8.85
CA TRP A 173 -3.47 15.85 -9.09
C TRP A 173 -2.54 16.49 -8.05
N TYR A 174 -2.79 16.27 -6.76
CA TYR A 174 -1.94 16.79 -5.69
C TYR A 174 -0.49 16.28 -5.82
N GLN A 175 -0.32 15.00 -6.17
CA GLN A 175 1.00 14.41 -6.40
C GLN A 175 1.69 15.02 -7.62
N ALA A 176 0.99 15.23 -8.73
CA ALA A 176 1.53 15.86 -9.93
C ALA A 176 1.95 17.33 -9.66
N GLU A 177 1.12 18.11 -8.97
CA GLU A 177 1.44 19.49 -8.55
C GLU A 177 2.60 19.55 -7.56
N LYS A 178 2.70 18.56 -6.66
CA LYS A 178 3.85 18.43 -5.77
C LYS A 178 5.14 18.15 -6.55
N ARG A 179 5.11 17.20 -7.49
CA ARG A 179 6.27 16.87 -8.36
C ARG A 179 6.71 18.07 -9.19
N LEU A 180 5.77 18.88 -9.71
CA LEU A 180 6.10 20.10 -10.44
C LEU A 180 6.84 21.12 -9.56
N ARG A 181 6.40 21.31 -8.32
CA ARG A 181 7.08 22.18 -7.36
C ARG A 181 8.48 21.68 -7.02
N GLU A 182 8.62 20.38 -6.80
CA GLU A 182 9.92 19.73 -6.55
C GLU A 182 10.86 19.87 -7.76
N LEU A 183 10.34 19.74 -8.98
CA LEU A 183 11.10 19.94 -10.21
C LEU A 183 11.64 21.37 -10.32
N LYS A 184 10.77 22.39 -10.16
CA LYS A 184 11.18 23.80 -10.17
C LYS A 184 12.24 24.09 -9.11
N GLN A 185 12.02 23.63 -7.89
CA GLN A 185 12.98 23.79 -6.80
C GLN A 185 14.31 23.07 -7.06
N SER A 186 14.28 21.89 -7.71
CA SER A 186 15.49 21.14 -8.04
C SER A 186 16.35 21.84 -9.08
N GLN A 187 15.72 22.52 -10.05
CA GLN A 187 16.44 23.32 -11.06
C GLN A 187 17.15 24.52 -10.42
N ASP A 188 16.53 25.16 -9.42
CA ASP A 188 17.08 26.34 -8.76
C ASP A 188 18.18 26.00 -7.72
N SER A 189 18.21 24.77 -7.20
CA SER A 189 19.05 24.40 -6.05
C SER A 189 20.16 23.37 -6.33
N GLY A 190 20.29 22.85 -7.56
CA GLY A 190 21.29 21.84 -7.91
C GLY A 190 21.18 20.53 -7.11
N ASN A 191 20.04 20.28 -6.47
CA ASN A 191 19.92 19.34 -5.35
C ASN A 191 19.31 17.98 -5.73
N SER A 192 19.35 17.64 -7.01
CA SER A 192 18.80 16.40 -7.61
C SER A 192 19.35 15.12 -6.96
N ARG A 193 20.49 15.19 -6.27
CA ARG A 193 21.13 14.05 -5.60
C ARG A 193 20.39 13.57 -4.32
N ARG A 194 19.52 14.38 -3.72
CA ARG A 194 18.81 14.02 -2.46
C ARG A 194 17.84 12.84 -2.58
N ILE A 195 17.35 12.56 -3.78
CA ILE A 195 16.41 11.47 -4.06
C ILE A 195 17.10 10.16 -4.44
N ILE A 196 18.40 10.18 -4.77
CA ILE A 196 19.18 8.99 -5.16
C ILE A 196 19.03 7.86 -4.13
N PRO A 197 19.19 8.10 -2.81
CA PRO A 197 19.00 7.02 -1.83
C PRO A 197 17.59 6.43 -1.82
N LEU A 198 16.56 7.23 -2.11
CA LEU A 198 15.19 6.74 -2.21
C LEU A 198 15.02 5.84 -3.43
N ILE A 199 15.47 6.30 -4.60
CA ILE A 199 15.35 5.56 -5.86
C ILE A 199 16.14 4.27 -5.77
N ARG A 200 17.39 4.34 -5.30
CA ARG A 200 18.25 3.16 -5.09
C ARG A 200 17.56 2.14 -4.18
N PHE A 201 17.01 2.59 -3.05
CA PHE A 201 16.27 1.75 -2.12
C PHE A 201 15.04 1.10 -2.76
N GLU A 202 14.24 1.87 -3.51
CA GLU A 202 13.02 1.36 -4.14
C GLU A 202 13.34 0.36 -5.27
N THR A 203 14.31 0.68 -6.12
CA THR A 203 14.80 -0.23 -7.18
C THR A 203 15.32 -1.53 -6.58
N TRP A 204 16.15 -1.44 -5.53
CA TRP A 204 16.64 -2.61 -4.81
C TRP A 204 15.51 -3.44 -4.19
N LEU A 205 14.57 -2.79 -3.50
CA LEU A 205 13.42 -3.44 -2.85
C LEU A 205 12.50 -4.12 -3.88
N GLN A 206 12.30 -3.50 -5.05
CA GLN A 206 11.56 -4.09 -6.16
C GLN A 206 12.21 -5.37 -6.70
N GLY A 207 13.54 -5.46 -6.71
CA GLY A 207 14.27 -6.68 -7.07
C GLY A 207 14.17 -7.82 -6.04
N GLN A 208 13.80 -7.55 -4.79
CA GLN A 208 13.77 -8.57 -3.75
C GLN A 208 12.63 -9.58 -3.92
N LYS A 209 12.85 -10.80 -3.45
CA LYS A 209 11.81 -11.84 -3.37
C LYS A 209 10.98 -11.66 -2.10
N ALA A 210 9.69 -11.98 -2.19
CA ALA A 210 8.75 -11.97 -1.07
C ALA A 210 7.81 -13.19 -1.17
N PRO A 211 8.33 -14.42 -1.03
CA PRO A 211 7.56 -15.64 -1.23
C PRO A 211 6.42 -15.79 -0.25
N VAL A 212 6.60 -15.44 1.03
CA VAL A 212 5.53 -15.60 2.04
C VAL A 212 4.43 -14.57 1.82
N THR A 213 4.78 -13.36 1.41
CA THR A 213 3.81 -12.34 0.97
C THR A 213 2.95 -12.88 -0.18
N LYS A 214 3.57 -13.48 -1.20
CA LYS A 214 2.83 -14.09 -2.33
C LYS A 214 1.97 -15.27 -1.86
N LEU A 215 2.46 -16.08 -0.93
CA LEU A 215 1.71 -17.21 -0.38
C LEU A 215 0.43 -16.75 0.33
N ILE A 216 0.51 -15.73 1.20
CA ILE A 216 -0.67 -15.17 1.88
C ILE A 216 -1.65 -14.58 0.86
N LEU A 217 -1.15 -13.89 -0.18
CA LEU A 217 -2.00 -13.40 -1.27
C LEU A 217 -2.74 -14.53 -1.97
N VAL A 218 -2.06 -15.64 -2.28
CA VAL A 218 -2.69 -16.81 -2.91
C VAL A 218 -3.76 -17.42 -2.00
N MET A 219 -3.49 -17.58 -0.71
CA MET A 219 -4.49 -18.07 0.25
C MET A 219 -5.75 -17.20 0.26
N ILE A 220 -5.58 -15.87 0.31
CA ILE A 220 -6.71 -14.93 0.27
C ILE A 220 -7.42 -14.96 -1.09
N ALA A 221 -6.67 -15.07 -2.19
CA ALA A 221 -7.24 -15.14 -3.53
C ALA A 221 -8.08 -16.40 -3.75
N ILE A 222 -7.70 -17.54 -3.16
CA ILE A 222 -8.50 -18.78 -3.19
C ILE A 222 -9.85 -18.56 -2.50
N VAL A 223 -9.86 -17.92 -1.33
CA VAL A 223 -11.12 -17.60 -0.62
C VAL A 223 -11.96 -16.59 -1.43
N ALA A 224 -11.33 -15.56 -1.99
CA ALA A 224 -12.02 -14.59 -2.84
C ALA A 224 -12.62 -15.24 -4.10
N LEU A 225 -11.94 -16.22 -4.68
CA LEU A 225 -12.47 -17.02 -5.80
C LEU A 225 -13.66 -17.86 -5.36
N ALA A 226 -13.60 -18.51 -4.20
CA ALA A 226 -14.73 -19.26 -3.64
C ALA A 226 -15.97 -18.38 -3.43
N GLN A 227 -15.80 -17.13 -2.95
CA GLN A 227 -16.90 -16.18 -2.77
C GLN A 227 -17.69 -15.86 -4.06
N VAL A 228 -17.10 -16.08 -5.24
CA VAL A 228 -17.80 -15.90 -6.53
C VAL A 228 -18.86 -16.98 -6.73
N PHE A 229 -18.65 -18.18 -6.19
CA PHE A 229 -19.54 -19.33 -6.37
C PHE A 229 -20.63 -19.42 -5.29
N PHE A 230 -20.40 -18.85 -4.10
CA PHE A 230 -21.32 -18.93 -2.96
C PHE A 230 -22.02 -17.60 -2.69
N LYS A 231 -23.32 -17.53 -3.02
CA LYS A 231 -24.19 -16.41 -2.64
C LYS A 231 -24.34 -16.39 -1.12
N GLY A 232 -24.34 -15.20 -0.52
CA GLY A 232 -24.47 -15.08 0.95
C GLY A 232 -23.16 -15.22 1.72
N SER A 233 -22.03 -15.55 1.07
CA SER A 233 -20.74 -15.83 1.71
C SER A 233 -20.30 -14.90 2.84
N VAL A 234 -20.59 -13.59 2.73
CA VAL A 234 -20.28 -12.59 3.77
C VAL A 234 -21.11 -12.79 5.03
N ALA A 235 -22.39 -13.17 4.92
CA ALA A 235 -23.21 -13.51 6.07
C ALA A 235 -22.72 -14.82 6.71
N ASP A 236 -22.36 -15.80 5.88
CA ASP A 236 -22.02 -17.13 6.37
C ASP A 236 -20.67 -17.13 7.08
N ALA A 237 -19.64 -16.50 6.52
CA ALA A 237 -18.28 -16.57 7.07
C ALA A 237 -17.66 -15.22 7.45
N GLY A 238 -18.33 -14.09 7.24
CA GLY A 238 -17.86 -12.77 7.67
C GLY A 238 -18.01 -12.51 9.17
N LEU A 239 -17.49 -11.39 9.64
CA LEU A 239 -17.62 -10.96 11.04
C LEU A 239 -18.99 -10.33 11.25
N VAL A 240 -20.01 -11.19 11.32
CA VAL A 240 -21.35 -10.82 11.75
C VAL A 240 -21.30 -10.63 13.27
N LYS A 241 -21.24 -9.37 13.72
CA LYS A 241 -20.93 -9.03 15.11
C LYS A 241 -21.90 -9.63 16.12
N ALA A 242 -23.19 -9.68 15.79
CA ALA A 242 -24.19 -10.31 16.66
C ALA A 242 -23.91 -11.80 16.87
N ALA A 243 -23.65 -12.55 15.79
CA ALA A 243 -23.31 -13.98 15.86
C ALA A 243 -21.98 -14.21 16.60
N TYR A 244 -20.99 -13.36 16.35
CA TYR A 244 -19.71 -13.38 17.06
C TYR A 244 -19.87 -13.20 18.58
N LEU A 245 -20.67 -12.22 19.00
CA LEU A 245 -20.96 -11.95 20.41
C LEU A 245 -21.79 -13.09 21.05
N ASN A 246 -22.59 -13.80 20.26
CA ASN A 246 -23.38 -14.96 20.68
C ASN A 246 -22.63 -16.31 20.62
N GLY A 247 -21.32 -16.31 20.36
CA GLY A 247 -20.47 -17.49 20.51
C GLY A 247 -19.77 -17.97 19.25
N GLU A 248 -20.06 -17.41 18.08
CA GLU A 248 -19.38 -17.76 16.82
C GLU A 248 -18.00 -17.08 16.70
N ARG A 249 -17.11 -17.36 17.66
CA ARG A 249 -15.79 -16.72 17.80
C ARG A 249 -14.88 -16.96 16.60
N TRP A 250 -15.07 -18.05 15.87
CA TRP A 250 -14.35 -18.39 14.65
C TRP A 250 -14.49 -17.31 13.57
N ARG A 251 -15.55 -16.49 13.60
CA ARG A 251 -15.75 -15.39 12.64
C ARG A 251 -14.62 -14.35 12.66
N LEU A 252 -13.93 -14.23 13.79
CA LEU A 252 -12.77 -13.35 13.93
C LEU A 252 -11.58 -13.81 13.07
N PHE A 253 -11.49 -15.11 12.78
CA PHE A 253 -10.44 -15.73 11.98
C PHE A 253 -10.81 -15.82 10.50
N THR A 254 -12.08 -16.09 10.18
CA THR A 254 -12.53 -16.21 8.78
C THR A 254 -12.70 -14.86 8.10
N ALA A 255 -13.24 -13.85 8.78
CA ALA A 255 -13.56 -12.55 8.19
C ALA A 255 -12.38 -11.83 7.50
N PRO A 256 -11.14 -11.88 8.03
CA PRO A 256 -9.97 -11.33 7.34
C PRO A 256 -9.68 -11.94 5.97
N MET A 257 -10.19 -13.15 5.68
CA MET A 257 -10.01 -13.83 4.40
C MET A 257 -11.04 -13.43 3.35
N LEU A 258 -12.22 -12.95 3.79
CA LEU A 258 -13.32 -12.56 2.91
C LEU A 258 -13.18 -11.13 2.40
N HIS A 259 -13.87 -10.81 1.31
CA HIS A 259 -13.93 -9.48 0.72
C HIS A 259 -15.37 -9.08 0.40
N GLY A 260 -15.66 -7.78 0.52
CA GLY A 260 -16.98 -7.21 0.23
C GLY A 260 -17.23 -6.93 -1.26
N GLY A 261 -16.32 -7.34 -2.14
CA GLY A 261 -16.39 -7.12 -3.59
C GLY A 261 -15.00 -7.07 -4.24
N ILE A 262 -14.99 -7.08 -5.58
CA ILE A 262 -13.76 -7.15 -6.39
C ILE A 262 -12.83 -5.97 -6.11
N LEU A 263 -13.36 -4.74 -6.06
CA LEU A 263 -12.55 -3.56 -5.79
C LEU A 263 -11.89 -3.63 -4.41
N HIS A 264 -12.63 -4.09 -3.39
CA HIS A 264 -12.08 -4.27 -2.04
C HIS A 264 -10.95 -5.32 -2.04
N PHE A 265 -11.12 -6.44 -2.74
CA PHE A 265 -10.06 -7.44 -2.93
C PHE A 265 -8.82 -6.86 -3.63
N VAL A 266 -8.99 -6.17 -4.76
CA VAL A 266 -7.87 -5.58 -5.51
C VAL A 266 -7.09 -4.58 -4.64
N MET A 267 -7.79 -3.72 -3.90
CA MET A 267 -7.12 -2.76 -3.01
C MET A 267 -6.35 -3.45 -1.88
N ASN A 268 -6.90 -4.51 -1.27
CA ASN A 268 -6.19 -5.30 -0.27
C ASN A 268 -5.01 -6.06 -0.89
N ALA A 269 -5.15 -6.63 -2.09
CA ALA A 269 -4.07 -7.33 -2.78
C ALA A 269 -2.89 -6.41 -3.10
N LEU A 270 -3.16 -5.19 -3.58
CA LEU A 270 -2.14 -4.18 -3.81
C LEU A 270 -1.47 -3.73 -2.50
N GLY A 271 -2.26 -3.47 -1.44
CA GLY A 271 -1.74 -3.13 -0.12
C GLY A 271 -0.87 -4.24 0.48
N LEU A 272 -1.29 -5.50 0.32
CA LEU A 272 -0.59 -6.69 0.77
C LEU A 272 0.76 -6.83 0.06
N LEU A 273 0.80 -6.70 -1.27
CA LEU A 273 2.05 -6.78 -2.03
C LEU A 273 3.01 -5.64 -1.67
N TYR A 274 2.50 -4.42 -1.48
CA TYR A 274 3.31 -3.25 -1.14
C TYR A 274 3.89 -3.34 0.27
N LEU A 275 3.05 -3.57 1.29
CA LEU A 275 3.48 -3.61 2.69
C LEU A 275 4.22 -4.91 3.02
N GLY A 276 3.69 -6.04 2.56
CA GLY A 276 4.21 -7.36 2.90
C GLY A 276 5.61 -7.58 2.39
N LYS A 277 5.92 -7.14 1.16
CA LYS A 277 7.29 -7.19 0.62
C LYS A 277 8.28 -6.43 1.49
N ARG A 278 7.93 -5.20 1.88
CA ARG A 278 8.78 -4.36 2.71
C ARG A 278 9.01 -5.00 4.08
N LEU A 279 7.96 -5.51 4.71
CA LEU A 279 8.06 -6.22 5.99
C LEU A 279 8.90 -7.49 5.88
N GLU A 280 8.60 -8.38 4.93
CA GLU A 280 9.30 -9.66 4.75
C GLU A 280 10.80 -9.46 4.46
N VAL A 281 11.15 -8.45 3.66
CA VAL A 281 12.54 -8.13 3.34
C VAL A 281 13.29 -7.61 4.56
N PHE A 282 12.72 -6.74 5.38
CA PHE A 282 13.46 -6.08 6.47
C PHE A 282 13.33 -6.78 7.82
N ALA A 283 12.12 -7.18 8.20
CA ALA A 283 11.83 -7.81 9.49
C ALA A 283 11.92 -9.33 9.45
N ARG A 284 12.09 -9.95 8.28
CA ARG A 284 12.07 -11.40 8.01
C ARG A 284 10.65 -11.98 7.93
N TRP A 285 10.54 -13.10 7.23
CA TRP A 285 9.26 -13.72 6.89
C TRP A 285 8.36 -14.14 8.06
N PRO A 286 8.84 -14.60 9.24
CA PRO A 286 7.92 -15.12 10.26
C PRO A 286 7.06 -14.04 10.90
N HIS A 287 7.56 -12.81 10.97
CA HIS A 287 6.82 -11.68 11.51
C HIS A 287 5.68 -11.24 10.59
N LEU A 288 5.74 -11.58 9.30
CA LEU A 288 4.68 -11.27 8.34
C LEU A 288 3.32 -11.90 8.75
N PRO A 289 3.18 -13.25 8.85
CA PRO A 289 1.94 -13.87 9.29
C PRO A 289 1.61 -13.59 10.76
N MET A 290 2.61 -13.47 11.64
CA MET A 290 2.37 -13.17 13.07
C MET A 290 1.72 -11.80 13.25
N VAL A 291 2.29 -10.75 12.66
CA VAL A 291 1.72 -9.40 12.73
C VAL A 291 0.37 -9.35 12.04
N PHE A 292 0.21 -10.00 10.89
CA PHE A 292 -1.07 -10.06 10.19
C PHE A 292 -2.16 -10.64 11.07
N LEU A 293 -1.92 -11.84 11.62
CA LEU A 293 -2.90 -12.56 12.43
C LEU A 293 -3.21 -11.80 13.72
N PHE A 294 -2.19 -11.38 14.47
CA PHE A 294 -2.38 -10.62 15.70
C PHE A 294 -3.20 -9.33 15.46
N SER A 295 -2.86 -8.59 14.41
CA SER A 295 -3.54 -7.33 14.10
C SER A 295 -4.94 -7.54 13.53
N ALA A 296 -5.17 -8.59 12.75
CA ALA A 296 -6.49 -8.95 12.27
C ALA A 296 -7.43 -9.33 13.42
N LEU A 297 -6.93 -10.08 14.42
CA LEU A 297 -7.71 -10.46 15.60
C LEU A 297 -8.00 -9.26 16.51
N VAL A 298 -7.00 -8.44 16.84
CA VAL A 298 -7.20 -7.23 17.67
C VAL A 298 -8.08 -6.21 16.97
N GLY A 299 -7.89 -6.00 15.67
CA GLY A 299 -8.74 -5.15 14.85
C GLY A 299 -10.18 -5.67 14.78
N GLY A 300 -10.36 -6.96 14.50
CA GLY A 300 -11.69 -7.57 14.48
C GLY A 300 -12.41 -7.46 15.82
N GLU A 301 -11.69 -7.61 16.95
CA GLU A 301 -12.27 -7.44 18.28
C GLU A 301 -12.67 -5.99 18.52
N ALA A 302 -11.81 -5.02 18.18
CA ALA A 302 -12.16 -3.60 18.25
C ALA A 302 -13.41 -3.29 17.41
N SER A 303 -13.48 -3.82 16.19
CA SER A 303 -14.66 -3.69 15.34
C SER A 303 -15.92 -4.25 15.99
N ALA A 304 -15.84 -5.48 16.53
CA ALA A 304 -16.98 -6.14 17.15
C ALA A 304 -17.52 -5.41 18.39
N ARG A 305 -16.66 -4.67 19.11
CA ARG A 305 -17.05 -3.92 20.33
C ARG A 305 -17.54 -2.51 20.04
N PHE A 306 -16.96 -1.84 19.05
CA PHE A 306 -17.17 -0.39 18.85
C PHE A 306 -18.01 -0.04 17.63
N THR A 307 -18.34 -1.01 16.78
CA THR A 307 -19.14 -0.78 15.57
C THR A 307 -20.24 -1.82 15.42
N GLN A 308 -21.15 -1.59 14.48
CA GLN A 308 -22.28 -2.47 14.20
C GLN A 308 -22.17 -3.06 12.78
N GLY A 309 -23.04 -4.00 12.44
CA GLY A 309 -23.09 -4.64 11.12
C GLY A 309 -22.00 -5.68 10.89
N THR A 310 -21.78 -6.05 9.62
CA THR A 310 -20.85 -7.11 9.22
C THR A 310 -19.54 -6.53 8.70
N SER A 311 -18.42 -7.13 9.09
CA SER A 311 -17.08 -6.74 8.63
C SER A 311 -16.38 -7.89 7.91
N VAL A 312 -15.61 -7.57 6.88
CA VAL A 312 -14.78 -8.50 6.11
C VAL A 312 -13.52 -7.77 5.63
N GLY A 313 -12.49 -8.53 5.26
CA GLY A 313 -11.32 -8.00 4.57
C GLY A 313 -10.03 -8.13 5.37
N ALA A 314 -8.94 -8.38 4.64
CA ALA A 314 -7.59 -8.46 5.18
C ALA A 314 -7.08 -7.13 5.76
N SER A 315 -7.80 -6.03 5.51
CA SER A 315 -7.37 -4.66 5.80
C SER A 315 -6.98 -4.41 7.27
N GLY A 316 -7.62 -5.04 8.26
CA GLY A 316 -7.18 -4.94 9.66
C GLY A 316 -5.77 -5.49 9.88
N GLY A 317 -5.44 -6.64 9.28
CA GLY A 317 -4.09 -7.20 9.28
C GLY A 317 -3.08 -6.35 8.49
N LEU A 318 -3.51 -5.75 7.38
CA LEU A 318 -2.67 -4.83 6.59
C LEU A 318 -2.36 -3.52 7.33
N MET A 319 -3.34 -2.98 8.07
CA MET A 319 -3.07 -1.86 8.99
C MET A 319 -2.07 -2.26 10.07
N GLY A 320 -2.12 -3.52 10.53
CA GLY A 320 -1.08 -4.12 11.35
C GLY A 320 0.32 -4.03 10.75
N TRP A 321 0.49 -4.45 9.49
CA TRP A 321 1.78 -4.31 8.81
C TRP A 321 2.22 -2.84 8.67
N LEU A 322 1.28 -1.94 8.38
CA LEU A 322 1.57 -0.51 8.31
C LEU A 322 2.05 0.05 9.67
N GLY A 323 1.35 -0.28 10.76
CA GLY A 323 1.69 0.14 12.12
C GLY A 323 3.01 -0.48 12.60
N PHE A 324 3.23 -1.74 12.27
CA PHE A 324 4.50 -2.43 12.49
C PHE A 324 5.66 -1.68 11.81
N LEU A 325 5.54 -1.39 10.51
CA LEU A 325 6.59 -0.70 9.76
C LEU A 325 6.87 0.70 10.31
N LEU A 326 5.84 1.45 10.74
CA LEU A 326 6.03 2.77 11.35
C LEU A 326 6.96 2.73 12.56
N VAL A 327 6.75 1.78 13.46
CA VAL A 327 7.56 1.64 14.67
C VAL A 327 8.90 0.98 14.34
N PHE A 328 8.89 -0.13 13.60
CA PHE A 328 10.10 -0.88 13.24
C PHE A 328 11.13 0.00 12.53
N GLU A 329 10.72 0.77 11.51
CA GLU A 329 11.63 1.65 10.76
C GLU A 329 12.10 2.86 11.57
N THR A 330 11.36 3.21 12.64
CA THR A 330 11.81 4.22 13.60
C THR A 330 12.87 3.65 14.54
N LEU A 331 12.70 2.41 14.99
CA LEU A 331 13.63 1.71 15.88
C LEU A 331 14.90 1.23 15.16
N HIS A 332 14.82 1.00 13.84
CA HIS A 332 15.90 0.52 12.97
C HIS A 332 16.24 1.53 11.86
N SER A 333 16.40 2.80 12.24
CA SER A 333 16.50 3.93 11.30
C SER A 333 17.69 3.88 10.34
N LYS A 334 18.71 3.07 10.61
CA LYS A 334 19.84 2.87 9.68
C LYS A 334 19.57 1.87 8.56
N LEU A 335 18.50 1.08 8.65
CA LEU A 335 18.12 0.11 7.61
C LEU A 335 17.41 0.75 6.42
N ILE A 336 16.77 1.91 6.63
CA ILE A 336 15.83 2.53 5.68
C ILE A 336 16.21 4.00 5.48
N PRO A 337 16.24 4.51 4.24
CA PRO A 337 16.49 5.93 4.04
C PRO A 337 15.33 6.78 4.58
N GLN A 338 15.64 7.94 5.16
CA GLN A 338 14.65 8.84 5.77
C GLN A 338 13.53 9.26 4.81
N SER A 339 13.85 9.39 3.52
CA SER A 339 12.87 9.65 2.45
C SER A 339 11.82 8.55 2.32
N ALA A 340 12.23 7.27 2.39
CA ALA A 340 11.31 6.13 2.30
C ALA A 340 10.41 6.02 3.54
N LYS A 341 10.93 6.43 4.71
CA LYS A 341 10.14 6.54 5.95
C LYS A 341 9.08 7.65 5.83
N ARG A 342 9.46 8.83 5.33
CA ARG A 342 8.51 9.94 5.08
C ARG A 342 7.41 9.53 4.09
N ARG A 343 7.74 8.75 3.06
CA ARG A 343 6.75 8.19 2.12
C ARG A 343 5.77 7.24 2.80
N LEU A 344 6.26 6.39 3.72
CA LEU A 344 5.40 5.52 4.52
C LEU A 344 4.41 6.33 5.38
N ILE A 345 4.89 7.38 6.08
CA ILE A 345 4.05 8.29 6.88
C ILE A 345 2.99 8.97 6.00
N GLY A 346 3.38 9.44 4.81
CA GLY A 346 2.42 10.00 3.84
C GLY A 346 1.34 8.99 3.45
N GLY A 347 1.69 7.71 3.30
CA GLY A 347 0.75 6.62 3.09
C GLY A 347 -0.25 6.46 4.25
N VAL A 348 0.21 6.52 5.50
CA VAL A 348 -0.65 6.45 6.70
C VAL A 348 -1.65 7.60 6.74
N VAL A 349 -1.18 8.83 6.52
CA VAL A 349 -2.04 10.00 6.48
C VAL A 349 -3.10 9.83 5.39
N MET A 350 -2.69 9.36 4.21
CA MET A 350 -3.62 9.14 3.10
C MET A 350 -4.66 8.05 3.41
N THR A 351 -4.23 6.94 3.98
CA THR A 351 -5.11 5.86 4.43
C THR A 351 -6.09 6.34 5.49
N GLY A 352 -5.66 7.17 6.44
CA GLY A 352 -6.53 7.80 7.43
C GLY A 352 -7.58 8.73 6.81
N LEU A 353 -7.19 9.54 5.81
CA LEU A 353 -8.12 10.39 5.07
C LEU A 353 -9.16 9.57 4.29
N ILE A 354 -8.73 8.48 3.65
CA ILE A 354 -9.62 7.53 2.98
C ILE A 354 -10.60 6.90 3.98
N GLY A 355 -10.12 6.47 5.15
CA GLY A 355 -10.95 5.92 6.22
C GLY A 355 -11.96 6.94 6.77
N LEU A 356 -11.55 8.20 6.92
CA LEU A 356 -12.43 9.28 7.36
C LEU A 356 -13.57 9.54 6.35
N VAL A 357 -13.24 9.59 5.06
CA VAL A 357 -14.23 9.83 4.00
C VAL A 357 -15.14 8.61 3.82
N GLY A 358 -14.58 7.41 3.90
CA GLY A 358 -15.30 6.15 3.77
C GLY A 358 -15.91 5.62 5.06
N TYR A 359 -16.05 6.42 6.12
CA TYR A 359 -16.40 5.96 7.48
C TYR A 359 -17.69 5.12 7.58
N ARG A 360 -18.59 5.21 6.59
CA ARG A 360 -19.85 4.45 6.54
C ARG A 360 -19.69 3.02 6.02
N PHE A 361 -18.63 2.74 5.28
CA PHE A 361 -18.39 1.44 4.62
C PHE A 361 -16.95 0.92 4.80
N ILE A 362 -16.10 1.69 5.47
CA ILE A 362 -14.78 1.30 5.94
C ILE A 362 -14.86 1.06 7.45
N ASP A 363 -14.37 -0.10 7.88
CA ASP A 363 -14.29 -0.45 9.29
C ASP A 363 -13.09 0.23 9.96
N ASN A 364 -13.28 1.49 10.35
CA ASN A 364 -12.24 2.29 10.98
C ASN A 364 -11.81 1.74 12.36
N ALA A 365 -12.70 1.03 13.07
CA ALA A 365 -12.34 0.39 14.34
C ALA A 365 -11.40 -0.79 14.12
N ALA A 366 -11.65 -1.63 13.10
CA ALA A 366 -10.73 -2.67 12.69
C ALA A 366 -9.38 -2.11 12.23
N HIS A 367 -9.40 -1.00 11.47
CA HIS A 367 -8.18 -0.37 10.97
C HIS A 367 -7.33 0.20 12.09
N PHE A 368 -7.94 0.94 13.02
CA PHE A 368 -7.23 1.51 14.16
C PHE A 368 -6.71 0.43 15.11
N GLY A 369 -7.54 -0.56 15.45
CA GLY A 369 -7.13 -1.68 16.31
C GLY A 369 -5.99 -2.49 15.68
N GLY A 370 -6.06 -2.76 14.38
CA GLY A 370 -4.98 -3.42 13.64
C GLY A 370 -3.70 -2.59 13.61
N LEU A 371 -3.78 -1.29 13.30
CA LEU A 371 -2.64 -0.37 13.31
C LEU A 371 -1.93 -0.38 14.66
N PHE A 372 -2.70 -0.21 15.75
CA PHE A 372 -2.18 -0.21 17.11
C PHE A 372 -1.52 -1.55 17.48
N ALA A 373 -2.15 -2.68 17.15
CA ALA A 373 -1.59 -4.00 17.39
C ALA A 373 -0.25 -4.21 16.70
N GLY A 374 -0.12 -3.78 15.44
CA GLY A 374 1.14 -3.82 14.70
C GLY A 374 2.23 -2.96 15.34
N MET A 375 1.89 -1.74 15.76
CA MET A 375 2.80 -0.85 16.49
C MET A 375 3.29 -1.49 17.80
N ALA A 376 2.37 -2.06 18.58
CA ALA A 376 2.68 -2.73 19.84
C ALA A 376 3.58 -3.95 19.61
N TYR A 377 3.28 -4.78 18.61
CA TYR A 377 4.12 -5.91 18.24
C TYR A 377 5.55 -5.47 17.92
N ALA A 378 5.72 -4.46 17.07
CA ALA A 378 7.03 -3.94 16.72
C ALA A 378 7.80 -3.42 17.96
N ALA A 379 7.12 -2.66 18.83
CA ALA A 379 7.74 -2.10 20.03
C ALA A 379 8.21 -3.17 21.03
N ILE A 380 7.47 -4.27 21.15
CA ILE A 380 7.76 -5.36 22.10
C ILE A 380 8.82 -6.31 21.54
N VAL A 381 8.68 -6.72 20.28
CA VAL A 381 9.51 -7.79 19.69
C VAL A 381 10.85 -7.27 19.18
N PHE A 382 10.92 -6.01 18.74
CA PHE A 382 12.10 -5.45 18.10
C PHE A 382 12.73 -4.35 18.96
N PRO A 383 13.85 -4.61 19.66
CA PRO A 383 14.55 -3.57 20.40
C PRO A 383 15.15 -2.52 19.46
N LYS A 384 15.35 -1.30 19.97
CA LYS A 384 16.04 -0.23 19.21
C LYS A 384 17.43 -0.70 18.80
N SER A 385 17.78 -0.51 17.52
CA SER A 385 19.05 -0.95 16.98
C SER A 385 19.66 0.11 16.07
N SER A 386 20.96 0.33 16.22
CA SER A 386 21.78 1.18 15.34
C SER A 386 22.53 0.36 14.28
N SER A 387 22.19 -0.93 14.14
CA SER A 387 22.79 -1.83 13.15
C SER A 387 22.29 -1.53 11.74
N VAL A 388 23.19 -1.65 10.77
CA VAL A 388 22.88 -1.62 9.33
C VAL A 388 22.47 -2.99 8.79
N LEU A 389 22.52 -4.02 9.65
CA LEU A 389 22.13 -5.39 9.32
C LEU A 389 20.72 -5.66 9.81
N ARG A 390 19.97 -6.39 8.98
CA ARG A 390 18.61 -6.84 9.32
C ARG A 390 18.65 -7.75 10.56
N PRO A 391 17.60 -7.71 11.42
CA PRO A 391 17.48 -8.64 12.54
C PRO A 391 17.67 -10.10 12.09
N LYS A 392 18.34 -10.88 12.95
CA LYS A 392 18.47 -12.32 12.78
C LYS A 392 17.17 -12.98 13.24
N MET A 393 16.75 -13.99 12.50
CA MET A 393 15.60 -14.82 12.84
C MET A 393 16.07 -16.03 13.65
N ASN A 394 15.46 -16.27 14.81
CA ASN A 394 15.72 -17.44 15.65
C ASN A 394 14.74 -18.60 15.31
N ILE A 395 14.89 -19.74 15.98
CA ILE A 395 14.02 -20.90 15.74
C ILE A 395 12.58 -20.67 16.22
N THR A 396 12.41 -19.96 17.33
CA THR A 396 11.10 -19.61 17.89
C THR A 396 10.31 -18.75 16.90
N ASP A 397 10.94 -17.76 16.28
CA ASP A 397 10.31 -16.92 15.26
C ASP A 397 9.79 -17.79 14.12
N ARG A 398 10.60 -18.74 13.62
CA ARG A 398 10.20 -19.66 12.54
C ARG A 398 9.02 -20.53 12.92
N LEU A 399 9.03 -21.10 14.12
CA LEU A 399 7.95 -21.96 14.61
C LEU A 399 6.65 -21.17 14.77
N LEU A 400 6.70 -19.99 15.39
CA LEU A 400 5.53 -19.12 15.59
C LEU A 400 5.00 -18.56 14.28
N GLY A 401 5.89 -18.16 13.35
CA GLY A 401 5.49 -17.71 12.03
C GLY A 401 4.88 -18.84 11.19
N GLY A 402 5.45 -20.05 11.27
CA GLY A 402 4.91 -21.24 10.62
C GLY A 402 3.53 -21.63 11.18
N ALA A 403 3.37 -21.62 12.51
CA ALA A 403 2.08 -21.84 13.15
C ALA A 403 1.05 -20.78 12.74
N SER A 404 1.47 -19.50 12.68
CA SER A 404 0.60 -18.39 12.25
C SER A 404 0.15 -18.55 10.79
N LEU A 405 1.02 -19.01 9.88
CA LEU A 405 0.63 -19.38 8.52
C LEU A 405 -0.36 -20.54 8.50
N GLY A 406 -0.15 -21.55 9.33
CA GLY A 406 -1.08 -22.66 9.51
C GLY A 406 -2.46 -22.18 9.91
N VAL A 407 -2.56 -21.27 10.90
CA VAL A 407 -3.82 -20.67 11.33
C VAL A 407 -4.48 -19.88 10.19
N ILE A 408 -3.73 -19.07 9.44
CA ILE A 408 -4.26 -18.33 8.29
C ILE A 408 -4.83 -19.29 7.24
N ALA A 409 -4.10 -20.35 6.90
CA ALA A 409 -4.54 -21.36 5.93
C ALA A 409 -5.81 -22.11 6.40
N LEU A 410 -5.83 -22.54 7.66
CA LEU A 410 -7.00 -23.21 8.26
C LEU A 410 -8.21 -22.26 8.31
N SER A 411 -8.00 -20.98 8.59
CA SER A 411 -9.05 -19.97 8.59
C SER A 411 -9.66 -19.78 7.21
N GLY A 412 -8.82 -19.79 6.16
CA GLY A 412 -9.30 -19.75 4.77
C GLY A 412 -10.09 -20.99 4.38
N GLY A 413 -9.60 -22.18 4.72
CA GLY A 413 -10.30 -23.44 4.47
C GLY A 413 -11.65 -23.52 5.22
N PHE A 414 -11.66 -23.13 6.49
CA PHE A 414 -12.86 -23.08 7.32
C PHE A 414 -13.87 -22.03 6.82
N ALA A 415 -13.39 -20.88 6.33
CA ALA A 415 -14.24 -19.89 5.69
C ALA A 415 -14.96 -20.45 4.47
N ILE A 416 -14.24 -21.18 3.60
CA ILE A 416 -14.83 -21.82 2.42
C ILE A 416 -15.87 -22.88 2.84
N MET A 417 -15.54 -23.71 3.84
CA MET A 417 -16.47 -24.70 4.39
C MET A 417 -17.78 -24.04 4.87
N LYS A 418 -17.68 -22.90 5.57
CA LYS A 418 -18.85 -22.14 6.02
C LYS A 418 -19.69 -21.53 4.91
N MET A 419 -19.12 -21.26 3.74
CA MET A 419 -19.88 -20.78 2.58
C MET A 419 -20.60 -21.91 1.82
N MET A 420 -20.25 -23.18 2.10
CA MET A 420 -20.82 -24.36 1.46
C MET A 420 -22.02 -24.95 2.22
N GLU A 421 -22.11 -24.66 3.52
CA GLU A 421 -23.27 -24.97 4.37
C GLU A 421 -24.47 -24.11 3.95
#